data_AF-A0A371D3G6-F1
#
_entry.id   AF-A0A371D3G6-F1
#
_cell.length_a   1.000
_cell.length_b   1.000
_cell.length_c   1.000
_cell.angle_alpha   90.00
_cell.angle_beta   90.00
_cell.angle_gamma   90.00
#
_symmetry.space_group_name_H-M   'P 1'
#
loop_
_entity.id
_entity.type
_entity.pdbx_description
1 polymer ?
#
loop_
_entity_poly.entity_id
_entity_poly.type
_entity_poly.pdbx_seq_one_letter_code
_entity_poly.pdbx_strand_id
1 'polypeptide(L)'
;MSSEGDVADSTPSTSTEWQRMSREQQIVQLTFGTTRHAWKSVQEAKRPENTTRLENFKLAEAVRKNYHNGPKIVHAVPIEETTHTILSGATPAMVVSADHYPLLVHLPGGLRGKTLDDTTNAIEEWGRAAKPSPKGANDFKDCYKSGYELAGRTRLATLWHAVGHKKDPPVVCADVRRNGRTYEGAFKLFAELDLVNSFCTTGLLAIDSLHYGLLRQVYDWRRQGYKSQVAIAALDKYNLWEGREIMFNRWSKPHWDQNDPHYSWACIVYFGDFQEARMKFRQINTEVRLRRGDVIYMRGRDLLHEVADWGDGQRHFMVYFTHEALWESAGIGSTGSTWM
;
A
#
# COMPACT_ATOMS: atom_id res chain seq x y z
N MET A 1 72.72 -15.60 22.44
CA MET A 1 71.44 -16.34 22.53
C MET A 1 70.38 -15.30 22.88
N SER A 2 69.76 -14.74 21.85
CA SER A 2 68.79 -13.65 21.97
C SER A 2 67.40 -14.27 21.89
N SER A 3 66.60 -14.10 22.94
CA SER A 3 65.22 -14.56 22.99
C SER A 3 64.32 -13.53 22.32
N GLU A 4 63.79 -13.87 21.14
CA GLU A 4 62.67 -13.16 20.51
C GLU A 4 61.39 -13.48 21.29
N GLY A 5 60.75 -12.44 21.80
CA GLY A 5 59.40 -12.50 22.36
C GLY A 5 58.40 -12.08 21.30
N ASP A 6 57.60 -13.03 20.84
CA ASP A 6 56.43 -12.77 20.02
C ASP A 6 55.35 -12.08 20.86
N VAL A 7 55.10 -10.80 20.56
CA VAL A 7 53.93 -10.07 21.07
C VAL A 7 52.78 -10.33 20.12
N ALA A 8 51.84 -11.18 20.55
CA ALA A 8 50.58 -11.41 19.86
C ALA A 8 49.75 -10.11 19.87
N ASP A 9 49.62 -9.50 18.69
CA ASP A 9 48.73 -8.37 18.44
C ASP A 9 47.27 -8.84 18.45
N SER A 10 46.63 -8.72 19.62
CA SER A 10 45.20 -9.01 19.81
C SER A 10 44.43 -7.70 19.72
N THR A 11 44.17 -7.24 18.50
CA THR A 11 43.23 -6.14 18.27
C THR A 11 41.82 -6.60 18.64
N PRO A 12 41.14 -5.97 19.63
CA PRO A 12 39.79 -6.36 19.97
C PRO A 12 38.85 -5.99 18.82
N SER A 13 38.24 -6.99 18.21
CA SER A 13 37.13 -6.83 17.27
C SER A 13 35.99 -6.07 17.98
N THR A 14 35.91 -4.77 17.75
CA THR A 14 34.84 -3.90 18.26
C THR A 14 33.57 -4.15 17.46
N SER A 15 32.90 -5.28 17.74
CA SER A 15 31.55 -5.48 17.25
C SER A 15 30.68 -4.34 17.78
N THR A 16 30.05 -3.61 16.85
CA THR A 16 29.13 -2.52 17.16
C THR A 16 27.96 -3.06 18.00
N GLU A 17 27.36 -2.22 18.85
CA GLU A 17 26.18 -2.61 19.65
C GLU A 17 25.07 -3.23 18.77
N TRP A 18 24.91 -2.71 17.55
CA TRP A 18 24.02 -3.25 16.52
C TRP A 18 24.29 -4.72 16.16
N GLN A 19 25.57 -5.10 16.01
CA GLN A 19 25.98 -6.47 15.69
C GLN A 19 25.77 -7.44 16.86
N ARG A 20 25.64 -6.92 18.09
CA ARG A 20 25.35 -7.74 19.28
C ARG A 20 23.85 -7.95 19.52
N MET A 21 22.99 -7.15 18.90
CA MET A 21 21.54 -7.32 18.99
C MET A 21 21.08 -8.59 18.29
N SER A 22 20.10 -9.27 18.85
CA SER A 22 19.41 -10.35 18.14
C SER A 22 18.69 -9.78 16.91
N ARG A 23 18.40 -10.65 15.93
CA ARG A 23 17.65 -10.24 14.73
C ARG A 23 16.30 -9.61 15.09
N GLU A 24 15.61 -10.14 16.09
CA GLU A 24 14.34 -9.60 16.57
C GLU A 24 14.50 -8.19 17.17
N GLN A 25 15.54 -7.98 17.99
CA GLN A 25 15.85 -6.66 18.55
C GLN A 25 16.18 -5.65 17.45
N GLN A 26 16.95 -6.05 16.44
CA GLN A 26 17.23 -5.22 15.27
C GLN A 26 15.95 -4.83 14.53
N ILE A 27 15.03 -5.78 14.30
CA ILE A 27 13.74 -5.52 13.65
C ILE A 27 12.90 -4.53 14.46
N VAL A 28 12.88 -4.65 15.80
CA VAL A 28 12.19 -3.70 16.68
C VAL A 28 12.77 -2.30 16.56
N GLN A 29 14.09 -2.15 16.57
CA GLN A 29 14.76 -0.85 16.40
C GLN A 29 14.49 -0.22 15.04
N LEU A 30 14.58 -1.02 13.96
CA LEU A 30 14.25 -0.57 12.60
C LEU A 30 12.79 -0.13 12.52
N THR A 31 11.88 -0.91 13.10
CA THR A 31 10.46 -0.58 13.15
C THR A 31 10.22 0.76 13.83
N PHE A 32 10.86 1.05 14.97
CA PHE A 32 10.74 2.37 15.59
C PHE A 32 11.24 3.50 14.69
N GLY A 33 12.35 3.28 13.98
CA GLY A 33 12.86 4.23 12.98
C GLY A 33 11.85 4.47 11.86
N THR A 34 11.26 3.40 11.34
CA THR A 34 10.27 3.43 10.26
C THR A 34 8.99 4.13 10.67
N THR A 35 8.45 3.84 11.86
CA THR A 35 7.29 4.53 12.44
C THR A 35 7.55 6.03 12.58
N ARG A 36 8.70 6.44 13.14
CA ARG A 36 9.06 7.86 13.23
C ARG A 36 9.17 8.51 11.86
N HIS A 37 9.73 7.80 10.89
CA HIS A 37 9.85 8.30 9.52
C HIS A 37 8.49 8.52 8.88
N ALA A 38 7.59 7.52 8.92
CA ALA A 38 6.24 7.63 8.40
C ALA A 38 5.49 8.82 9.01
N TRP A 39 5.52 8.94 10.34
CA TRP A 39 4.88 10.04 11.05
C TRP A 39 5.43 11.38 10.58
N LYS A 40 6.76 11.57 10.57
CA LYS A 40 7.40 12.81 10.14
C LYS A 40 7.04 13.16 8.69
N SER A 41 7.06 12.18 7.78
CA SER A 41 6.73 12.41 6.37
C SER A 41 5.27 12.87 6.19
N VAL A 42 4.33 12.30 6.95
CA VAL A 42 2.94 12.77 6.93
C VAL A 42 2.79 14.15 7.54
N GLN A 43 3.45 14.45 8.66
CA GLN A 43 3.39 15.80 9.25
C GLN A 43 3.98 16.85 8.30
N GLU A 44 5.03 16.50 7.57
CA GLU A 44 5.60 17.34 6.51
C GLU A 44 4.57 17.59 5.39
N ALA A 45 3.89 16.55 4.92
CA ALA A 45 2.84 16.66 3.90
C ALA A 45 1.65 17.52 4.37
N LYS A 46 1.38 17.57 5.67
CA LYS A 46 0.31 18.37 6.29
C LYS A 46 0.64 19.85 6.45
N ARG A 47 1.89 20.26 6.21
CA ARG A 47 2.26 21.68 6.30
C ARG A 47 1.53 22.49 5.22
N PRO A 48 1.14 23.74 5.49
CA PRO A 48 0.42 24.57 4.52
C PRO A 48 1.15 24.70 3.18
N GLU A 49 2.47 24.84 3.18
CA GLU A 49 3.29 24.96 1.97
C GLU A 49 3.36 23.67 1.13
N ASN A 50 3.04 22.52 1.73
CA ASN A 50 3.04 21.21 1.08
C ASN A 50 1.61 20.67 0.85
N THR A 51 0.60 21.44 1.23
CA THR A 51 -0.81 21.06 1.12
C THR A 51 -1.49 21.89 0.04
N THR A 52 -1.99 21.22 -1.00
CA THR A 52 -2.86 21.85 -1.99
C THR A 52 -4.31 21.64 -1.60
N ARG A 53 -5.03 22.74 -1.32
CA ARG A 53 -6.48 22.69 -1.12
C ARG A 53 -7.18 22.95 -2.44
N LEU A 54 -8.06 22.04 -2.81
CA LEU A 54 -8.94 22.16 -3.98
C LEU A 54 -10.05 23.18 -3.68
N GLU A 55 -10.45 23.93 -4.70
CA GLU A 55 -11.45 24.99 -4.56
C GLU A 55 -12.85 24.48 -4.90
N ASN A 56 -12.94 23.59 -5.90
CA ASN A 56 -14.20 23.22 -6.52
C ASN A 56 -14.67 21.83 -6.11
N PHE A 57 -13.74 20.90 -5.88
CA PHE A 57 -14.07 19.51 -5.57
C PHE A 57 -14.39 19.30 -4.09
N LYS A 58 -15.58 18.74 -3.79
CA LYS A 58 -16.02 18.32 -2.45
C LYS A 58 -16.17 16.82 -2.36
N LEU A 59 -15.49 16.18 -1.42
CA LEU A 59 -15.53 14.72 -1.27
C LEU A 59 -16.94 14.24 -0.89
N ALA A 60 -17.60 14.91 0.05
CA ALA A 60 -18.93 14.50 0.50
C ALA A 60 -20.00 14.61 -0.60
N GLU A 61 -19.80 15.48 -1.60
CA GLU A 61 -20.66 15.53 -2.77
C GLU A 61 -20.35 14.40 -3.75
N ALA A 62 -19.07 14.15 -4.04
CA ALA A 62 -18.64 13.05 -4.91
C ALA A 62 -19.14 11.69 -4.40
N VAL A 63 -19.06 11.45 -3.09
CA VAL A 63 -19.60 10.23 -2.46
C VAL A 63 -21.12 10.13 -2.64
N ARG A 64 -21.88 11.21 -2.37
CA ARG A 64 -23.34 11.24 -2.54
C ARG A 64 -23.78 11.01 -3.98
N LYS A 65 -23.04 11.53 -4.96
CA LYS A 65 -23.32 11.32 -6.40
C LYS A 65 -23.16 9.86 -6.81
N ASN A 66 -22.32 9.09 -6.10
CA ASN A 66 -22.08 7.68 -6.32
C ASN A 66 -21.88 7.37 -7.82
N TYR A 67 -20.76 7.84 -8.37
CA TYR A 67 -20.42 7.72 -9.81
C TYR A 67 -20.26 6.26 -10.30
N HIS A 68 -20.57 5.24 -9.49
CA HIS A 68 -20.31 3.82 -9.75
C HIS A 68 -21.32 3.12 -10.66
N ASN A 69 -22.28 3.83 -11.25
CA ASN A 69 -23.34 3.27 -12.10
C ASN A 69 -22.90 2.95 -13.56
N GLY A 70 -21.71 2.37 -13.73
CA GLY A 70 -21.33 1.62 -14.93
C GLY A 70 -20.26 2.24 -15.84
N PRO A 71 -19.71 1.45 -16.78
CA PRO A 71 -18.52 1.82 -17.59
C PRO A 71 -18.70 3.07 -18.47
N LYS A 72 -19.95 3.44 -18.79
CA LYS A 72 -20.26 4.60 -19.63
C LYS A 72 -19.98 5.94 -18.95
N ILE A 73 -19.92 5.98 -17.60
CA ILE A 73 -19.75 7.22 -16.84
C ILE A 73 -18.29 7.67 -16.81
N VAL A 74 -17.34 6.74 -16.82
CA VAL A 74 -15.90 7.00 -16.68
C VAL A 74 -15.37 8.05 -17.68
N HIS A 75 -15.81 7.97 -18.94
CA HIS A 75 -15.37 8.89 -19.99
C HIS A 75 -16.07 10.25 -19.97
N ALA A 76 -17.20 10.35 -19.26
CA ALA A 76 -18.03 11.54 -19.18
C ALA A 76 -17.86 12.30 -17.86
N VAL A 77 -17.05 11.81 -16.92
CA VAL A 77 -16.77 12.52 -15.66
C VAL A 77 -16.11 13.85 -16.01
N PRO A 78 -16.74 14.99 -15.68
CA PRO A 78 -16.13 16.28 -15.92
C PRO A 78 -14.88 16.44 -15.04
N ILE A 79 -13.93 17.22 -15.52
CA ILE A 79 -12.90 17.77 -14.65
C ILE A 79 -13.60 18.79 -13.76
N GLU A 80 -13.73 18.48 -12.47
CA GLU A 80 -14.41 19.33 -11.49
C GLU A 80 -13.48 20.43 -10.96
N GLU A 81 -12.18 20.15 -10.90
CA GLU A 81 -11.17 21.13 -10.45
C GLU A 81 -10.48 21.83 -11.62
N THR A 82 -10.49 23.15 -11.64
CA THR A 82 -9.87 23.93 -12.71
C THR A 82 -8.34 23.99 -12.59
N THR A 83 -7.83 24.03 -11.36
CA THR A 83 -6.40 24.16 -11.11
C THR A 83 -5.68 22.84 -11.32
N HIS A 84 -4.74 22.81 -12.26
CA HIS A 84 -3.91 21.63 -12.49
C HIS A 84 -2.82 21.51 -11.42
N THR A 85 -2.85 20.43 -10.66
CA THR A 85 -1.91 20.16 -9.56
C THR A 85 -0.97 19.03 -9.95
N ILE A 86 0.35 19.23 -9.80
CA ILE A 86 1.35 18.18 -10.03
C ILE A 86 2.18 17.96 -8.77
N LEU A 87 2.10 16.76 -8.20
CA LEU A 87 2.96 16.31 -7.12
C LEU A 87 4.18 15.60 -7.73
N SER A 88 5.28 16.33 -7.94
CA SER A 88 6.49 15.81 -8.59
C SER A 88 7.78 15.96 -7.79
N GLY A 89 7.70 16.62 -6.63
CA GLY A 89 8.84 16.99 -5.81
C GLY A 89 9.41 15.83 -4.98
N ALA A 90 10.54 16.10 -4.34
CA ALA A 90 11.12 15.22 -3.31
C ALA A 90 10.48 15.45 -1.92
N THR A 91 9.60 16.45 -1.80
CA THR A 91 8.94 16.81 -0.56
C THR A 91 7.60 16.08 -0.43
N PRO A 92 7.27 15.48 0.73
CA PRO A 92 5.94 14.97 1.00
C PRO A 92 4.86 16.03 0.77
N ALA A 93 3.75 15.64 0.15
CA ALA A 93 2.67 16.56 -0.21
C ALA A 93 1.29 15.94 -0.02
N MET A 94 0.29 16.78 0.23
CA MET A 94 -1.10 16.38 0.43
C MET A 94 -2.04 17.20 -0.43
N VAL A 95 -3.10 16.56 -0.92
CA VAL A 95 -4.24 17.24 -1.56
C VAL A 95 -5.47 17.09 -0.68
N VAL A 96 -6.17 18.19 -0.46
CA VAL A 96 -7.35 18.28 0.41
C VAL A 96 -8.51 18.86 -0.38
N SER A 97 -9.71 18.29 -0.23
CA SER A 97 -10.92 18.81 -0.88
C SER A 97 -11.36 20.18 -0.34
N ALA A 98 -12.28 20.83 -1.05
CA ALA A 98 -12.88 22.08 -0.62
C ALA A 98 -13.61 21.96 0.73
N ASP A 99 -14.18 20.78 1.02
CA ASP A 99 -14.82 20.40 2.30
C ASP A 99 -13.85 19.76 3.31
N HIS A 100 -12.54 20.00 3.16
CA HIS A 100 -11.49 19.71 4.15
C HIS A 100 -11.17 18.22 4.40
N TYR A 101 -11.58 17.31 3.50
CA TYR A 101 -11.13 15.92 3.57
C TYR A 101 -9.77 15.76 2.88
N PRO A 102 -8.78 15.14 3.52
CA PRO A 102 -7.58 14.70 2.82
C PRO A 102 -7.99 13.67 1.75
N LEU A 103 -7.55 13.88 0.52
CA LEU A 103 -7.89 13.05 -0.64
C LEU A 103 -6.74 12.11 -1.02
N LEU A 104 -5.54 12.66 -0.95
CA LEU A 104 -4.33 12.09 -1.50
C LEU A 104 -3.13 12.55 -0.67
N VAL A 105 -2.22 11.64 -0.35
CA VAL A 105 -0.94 11.95 0.30
C VAL A 105 0.17 11.24 -0.45
N HIS A 106 1.13 12.00 -0.99
CA HIS A 106 2.32 11.46 -1.65
C HIS A 106 3.53 11.64 -0.73
N LEU A 107 4.23 10.54 -0.45
CA LEU A 107 5.41 10.48 0.39
C LEU A 107 6.60 9.98 -0.47
N PRO A 108 7.35 10.88 -1.11
CA PRO A 108 8.51 10.53 -1.93
C PRO A 108 9.57 9.80 -1.10
N GLY A 109 10.05 8.66 -1.60
CA GLY A 109 11.10 7.87 -0.95
C GLY A 109 10.73 7.39 0.47
N GLY A 110 9.45 7.13 0.73
CA GLY A 110 8.97 6.62 2.02
C GLY A 110 9.65 5.30 2.43
N LEU A 111 9.95 4.45 1.45
CA LEU A 111 10.89 3.34 1.58
C LEU A 111 12.16 3.63 0.79
N ARG A 112 13.33 3.28 1.36
CA ARG A 112 14.63 3.57 0.73
C ARG A 112 15.72 2.62 1.19
N GLY A 113 16.82 2.60 0.44
CA GLY A 113 18.01 1.82 0.73
C GLY A 113 17.71 0.33 0.91
N LYS A 114 18.42 -0.32 1.83
CA LYS A 114 18.36 -1.77 2.01
C LYS A 114 16.94 -2.31 2.26
N THR A 115 16.11 -1.59 3.02
CA THR A 115 14.71 -2.02 3.25
C THR A 115 13.91 -2.10 1.96
N LEU A 116 14.08 -1.11 1.07
CA LEU A 116 13.43 -1.11 -0.24
C LEU A 116 13.96 -2.23 -1.13
N ASP A 117 15.28 -2.45 -1.15
CA ASP A 117 15.91 -3.52 -1.92
C ASP A 117 15.46 -4.91 -1.46
N ASP A 118 15.52 -5.18 -0.16
CA ASP A 118 15.09 -6.44 0.45
C ASP A 118 13.61 -6.71 0.18
N THR A 119 12.75 -5.70 0.34
CA THR A 119 11.31 -5.83 0.06
C THR A 119 11.05 -6.08 -1.43
N THR A 120 11.77 -5.39 -2.32
CA THR A 120 11.66 -5.60 -3.77
C THR A 120 11.97 -7.05 -4.10
N ASN A 121 13.07 -7.59 -3.58
CA ASN A 121 13.47 -8.98 -3.77
C ASN A 121 12.42 -9.97 -3.22
N ALA A 122 11.88 -9.73 -2.02
CA ALA A 122 10.86 -10.58 -1.42
C ALA A 122 9.56 -10.59 -2.24
N ILE A 123 9.14 -9.43 -2.76
CA ILE A 123 7.97 -9.30 -3.64
C ILE A 123 8.18 -10.04 -4.96
N GLU A 124 9.36 -9.93 -5.58
CA GLU A 124 9.67 -10.64 -6.81
C GLU A 124 9.78 -12.16 -6.60
N GLU A 125 10.35 -12.60 -5.46
CA GLU A 125 10.38 -14.01 -5.08
C GLU A 125 8.95 -14.57 -4.95
N TRP A 126 8.06 -13.83 -4.28
CA TRP A 126 6.64 -14.15 -4.26
C TRP A 126 6.05 -14.19 -5.67
N GLY A 127 6.34 -13.19 -6.51
CA GLY A 127 5.93 -13.17 -7.92
C GLY A 127 6.32 -14.45 -8.65
N ARG A 128 7.57 -14.90 -8.53
CA ARG A 128 8.06 -16.15 -9.14
C ARG A 128 7.36 -17.40 -8.58
N ALA A 129 7.00 -17.41 -7.29
CA ALA A 129 6.26 -18.51 -6.67
C ALA A 129 4.77 -18.54 -7.10
N ALA A 130 4.14 -17.37 -7.11
CA ALA A 130 2.73 -17.17 -7.43
C ALA A 130 2.45 -17.20 -8.94
N LYS A 131 3.45 -16.97 -9.79
CA LYS A 131 3.34 -16.98 -11.26
C LYS A 131 2.16 -16.10 -11.72
N PRO A 132 2.25 -14.77 -11.55
CA PRO A 132 1.20 -13.86 -11.98
C PRO A 132 0.83 -14.08 -13.44
N SER A 133 -0.43 -13.81 -13.78
CA SER A 133 -0.90 -13.88 -15.15
C SER A 133 -1.61 -12.59 -15.56
N PRO A 134 -1.31 -12.03 -16.75
CA PRO A 134 -2.09 -10.95 -17.35
C PRO A 134 -3.54 -11.36 -17.70
N LYS A 135 -3.82 -12.66 -17.74
CA LYS A 135 -5.13 -13.22 -18.16
C LYS A 135 -6.12 -13.38 -17.01
N GLY A 136 -5.87 -12.77 -15.85
CA GLY A 136 -6.74 -12.86 -14.68
C GLY A 136 -8.18 -12.46 -14.98
N ALA A 137 -9.15 -13.19 -14.42
CA ALA A 137 -10.54 -12.75 -14.39
C ALA A 137 -10.67 -11.45 -13.58
N ASN A 138 -11.60 -10.57 -13.99
CA ASN A 138 -11.86 -9.30 -13.32
C ASN A 138 -10.61 -8.40 -13.23
N ASP A 139 -9.86 -8.30 -14.33
CA ASP A 139 -8.72 -7.38 -14.48
C ASP A 139 -8.68 -6.79 -15.90
N PHE A 140 -7.88 -5.75 -16.08
CA PHE A 140 -7.63 -5.14 -17.39
C PHE A 140 -6.59 -5.96 -18.16
N LYS A 141 -7.05 -6.95 -18.92
CA LYS A 141 -6.19 -7.90 -19.66
C LYS A 141 -5.16 -7.25 -20.58
N ASP A 142 -5.48 -6.09 -21.15
CA ASP A 142 -4.63 -5.37 -22.10
C ASP A 142 -3.74 -4.30 -21.42
N CYS A 143 -3.63 -4.33 -20.09
CA CYS A 143 -2.93 -3.30 -19.32
C CYS A 143 -1.62 -3.77 -18.70
N TYR A 144 -0.93 -4.71 -19.34
CA TYR A 144 0.35 -5.24 -18.89
C TYR A 144 1.43 -5.08 -19.95
N LYS A 145 2.66 -4.74 -19.52
CA LYS A 145 3.81 -4.78 -20.41
C LYS A 145 4.30 -6.20 -20.62
N SER A 146 4.54 -6.54 -21.89
CA SER A 146 5.21 -7.77 -22.30
C SER A 146 6.73 -7.64 -22.16
N GLY A 147 7.43 -8.78 -22.18
CA GLY A 147 8.90 -8.82 -22.26
C GLY A 147 9.63 -8.84 -20.90
N TYR A 148 8.91 -8.76 -19.80
CA TYR A 148 9.45 -8.92 -18.44
C TYR A 148 9.14 -10.31 -17.88
N GLU A 149 9.98 -10.77 -16.95
CA GLU A 149 9.79 -12.07 -16.26
C GLU A 149 8.44 -12.11 -15.51
N LEU A 150 8.13 -11.04 -14.79
CA LEU A 150 6.91 -10.91 -13.98
C LEU A 150 5.94 -9.94 -14.66
N ALA A 151 4.76 -10.44 -15.03
CA ALA A 151 3.66 -9.62 -15.52
C ALA A 151 2.33 -10.20 -15.05
N GLY A 152 1.47 -9.36 -14.49
CA GLY A 152 0.17 -9.78 -13.97
C GLY A 152 -0.06 -9.32 -12.54
N ARG A 153 -1.08 -9.90 -11.91
CA ARG A 153 -1.49 -9.62 -10.54
C ARG A 153 -1.37 -10.85 -9.65
N THR A 154 -1.01 -10.65 -8.40
CA THR A 154 -1.13 -11.64 -7.32
C THR A 154 -1.77 -11.00 -6.09
N ARG A 155 -2.26 -11.83 -5.17
CA ARG A 155 -2.93 -11.38 -3.95
C ARG A 155 -2.37 -12.03 -2.71
N LEU A 156 -2.30 -11.24 -1.64
CA LEU A 156 -1.91 -11.60 -0.28
C LEU A 156 -3.00 -11.15 0.71
N ALA A 157 -4.26 -11.41 0.35
CA ALA A 157 -5.39 -11.08 1.22
C ALA A 157 -5.57 -12.16 2.28
N THR A 158 -5.58 -11.73 3.55
CA THR A 158 -5.53 -12.64 4.69
C THR A 158 -6.92 -13.13 5.04
N LEU A 159 -7.96 -12.32 4.82
CA LEU A 159 -9.36 -12.71 5.03
C LEU A 159 -10.27 -11.92 4.09
N TRP A 160 -10.58 -12.50 2.94
CA TRP A 160 -11.31 -11.81 1.88
C TRP A 160 -12.61 -12.50 1.50
N HIS A 161 -13.55 -11.72 0.97
CA HIS A 161 -14.61 -12.27 0.14
C HIS A 161 -14.10 -12.31 -1.30
N ALA A 162 -14.21 -13.45 -1.96
CA ALA A 162 -13.86 -13.51 -3.38
C ALA A 162 -14.77 -12.54 -4.15
N VAL A 163 -14.23 -11.90 -5.19
CA VAL A 163 -14.99 -10.94 -6.01
C VAL A 163 -16.25 -11.62 -6.57
N GLY A 164 -17.42 -11.06 -6.28
CA GLY A 164 -18.73 -11.64 -6.63
C GLY A 164 -19.34 -12.57 -5.57
N HIS A 165 -18.62 -12.89 -4.51
CA HIS A 165 -19.01 -13.84 -3.45
C HIS A 165 -19.12 -13.18 -2.08
N LYS A 166 -19.74 -11.99 -2.01
CA LYS A 166 -19.87 -11.19 -0.77
C LYS A 166 -20.65 -11.91 0.35
N LYS A 167 -21.43 -12.95 0.04
CA LYS A 167 -22.25 -13.72 0.99
C LYS A 167 -21.55 -14.98 1.53
N ASP A 168 -20.49 -15.43 0.87
CA ASP A 168 -19.74 -16.59 1.33
C ASP A 168 -18.85 -16.18 2.51
N PRO A 169 -18.55 -17.10 3.45
CA PRO A 169 -17.62 -16.82 4.53
C PRO A 169 -16.27 -16.34 3.98
N PRO A 170 -15.68 -15.27 4.54
CA PRO A 170 -14.41 -14.78 4.04
C PRO A 170 -13.30 -15.75 4.43
N VAL A 171 -12.33 -15.89 3.54
CA VAL A 171 -11.24 -16.87 3.65
C VAL A 171 -9.91 -16.26 3.23
N VAL A 172 -8.79 -16.93 3.52
CA VAL A 172 -7.51 -16.55 2.92
C VAL A 172 -7.62 -16.64 1.39
N CYS A 173 -7.01 -15.71 0.66
CA CYS A 173 -7.17 -15.68 -0.80
C CYS A 173 -6.64 -16.95 -1.50
N ALA A 174 -7.16 -17.19 -2.70
CA ALA A 174 -6.81 -18.37 -3.47
C ALA A 174 -5.32 -18.41 -3.86
N ASP A 175 -4.72 -17.26 -4.13
CA ASP A 175 -3.31 -17.18 -4.53
C ASP A 175 -2.38 -17.70 -3.43
N VAL A 176 -2.68 -17.42 -2.16
CA VAL A 176 -1.94 -17.97 -1.01
C VAL A 176 -2.16 -19.49 -0.90
N ARG A 177 -3.40 -19.95 -1.00
CA ARG A 177 -3.77 -21.35 -0.74
C ARG A 177 -3.65 -22.30 -1.93
N ARG A 178 -3.19 -21.83 -3.09
CA ARG A 178 -3.24 -22.59 -4.35
C ARG A 178 -2.47 -23.91 -4.29
N ASN A 179 -1.28 -23.91 -3.71
CA ASN A 179 -0.45 -25.10 -3.48
C ASN A 179 0.60 -24.85 -2.38
N GLY A 180 1.36 -25.87 -1.99
CA GLY A 180 2.38 -25.73 -0.95
C GLY A 180 3.44 -24.66 -1.24
N ARG A 181 3.83 -24.47 -2.50
CA ARG A 181 4.82 -23.45 -2.89
C ARG A 181 4.28 -22.04 -2.71
N THR A 182 3.03 -21.78 -3.11
CA THR A 182 2.42 -20.46 -2.88
C THR A 182 2.09 -20.23 -1.40
N TYR A 183 1.74 -21.29 -0.68
CA TYR A 183 1.48 -21.18 0.75
C TYR A 183 2.76 -20.74 1.48
N GLU A 184 3.86 -21.46 1.28
CA GLU A 184 5.15 -21.11 1.90
C GLU A 184 5.66 -19.75 1.44
N GLY A 185 5.58 -19.45 0.14
CA GLY A 185 6.02 -18.17 -0.42
C GLY A 185 5.24 -16.98 0.16
N ALA A 186 3.94 -17.13 0.42
CA ALA A 186 3.14 -16.09 1.05
C ALA A 186 3.53 -15.88 2.51
N PHE A 187 3.74 -16.95 3.27
CA PHE A 187 4.12 -16.87 4.68
C PHE A 187 5.53 -16.30 4.88
N LYS A 188 6.47 -16.65 4.00
CA LYS A 188 7.78 -15.99 3.93
C LYS A 188 7.62 -14.51 3.68
N LEU A 189 6.82 -14.12 2.67
CA LEU A 189 6.61 -12.71 2.37
C LEU A 189 5.93 -11.96 3.53
N PHE A 190 4.94 -12.54 4.21
CA PHE A 190 4.34 -11.91 5.40
C PHE A 190 5.39 -11.54 6.45
N ALA A 191 6.36 -12.42 6.72
CA ALA A 191 7.43 -12.17 7.68
C ALA A 191 8.44 -11.09 7.24
N GLU A 192 8.57 -10.83 5.94
CA GLU A 192 9.48 -9.82 5.39
C GLU A 192 8.85 -8.42 5.31
N LEU A 193 7.53 -8.29 5.54
CA LEU A 193 6.79 -7.04 5.34
C LEU A 193 6.67 -6.15 6.59
N ASP A 194 7.20 -6.55 7.76
CA ASP A 194 7.07 -5.81 9.02
C ASP A 194 7.41 -4.31 8.91
N LEU A 195 8.52 -3.98 8.23
CA LEU A 195 8.94 -2.59 8.05
C LEU A 195 7.99 -1.83 7.12
N VAL A 196 7.53 -2.43 6.02
CA VAL A 196 6.58 -1.78 5.11
C VAL A 196 5.22 -1.61 5.77
N ASN A 197 4.74 -2.64 6.46
CA ASN A 197 3.49 -2.61 7.22
C ASN A 197 3.53 -1.53 8.30
N SER A 198 4.60 -1.45 9.08
CA SER A 198 4.74 -0.41 10.11
C SER A 198 4.75 1.00 9.53
N PHE A 199 5.42 1.22 8.39
CA PHE A 199 5.37 2.50 7.67
C PHE A 199 3.95 2.83 7.23
N CYS A 200 3.27 1.90 6.55
CA CYS A 200 1.95 2.10 5.97
C CYS A 200 0.90 2.36 7.07
N THR A 201 0.88 1.51 8.08
CA THR A 201 -0.07 1.58 9.20
C THR A 201 0.13 2.85 10.03
N THR A 202 1.38 3.24 10.31
CA THR A 202 1.67 4.49 11.02
C THR A 202 1.31 5.71 10.18
N GLY A 203 1.59 5.67 8.88
CA GLY A 203 1.22 6.76 7.99
C GLY A 203 -0.29 6.97 7.95
N LEU A 204 -1.08 5.89 7.87
CA LEU A 204 -2.54 5.99 7.98
C LEU A 204 -2.97 6.62 9.31
N LEU A 205 -2.42 6.18 10.44
CA LEU A 205 -2.70 6.78 11.75
C LEU A 205 -2.40 8.28 11.78
N ALA A 206 -1.28 8.69 11.18
CA ALA A 206 -0.88 10.09 11.14
C ALA A 206 -1.76 10.92 10.18
N ILE A 207 -2.31 10.31 9.13
CA ILE A 207 -3.20 10.97 8.15
C ILE A 207 -4.60 11.12 8.74
N ASP A 208 -5.20 10.00 9.17
CA ASP A 208 -6.61 9.85 9.53
C ASP A 208 -6.72 8.85 10.71
N SER A 209 -6.57 9.37 11.93
CA SER A 209 -6.59 8.56 13.15
C SER A 209 -7.96 7.91 13.43
N LEU A 210 -9.04 8.52 12.94
CA LEU A 210 -10.39 7.96 13.03
C LEU A 210 -10.50 6.72 12.15
N HIS A 211 -10.15 6.81 10.86
CA HIS A 211 -10.20 5.66 9.97
C HIS A 211 -9.25 4.55 10.42
N TYR A 212 -8.06 4.90 10.92
CA TYR A 212 -7.15 3.94 11.57
C TYR A 212 -7.83 3.19 12.72
N GLY A 213 -8.50 3.91 13.63
CA GLY A 213 -9.19 3.31 14.77
C GLY A 213 -10.30 2.36 14.35
N LEU A 214 -11.09 2.73 13.32
CA LEU A 214 -12.15 1.89 12.78
C LEU A 214 -11.59 0.65 12.06
N LEU A 215 -10.53 0.81 11.25
CA LEU A 215 -9.84 -0.30 10.61
C LEU A 215 -9.24 -1.27 11.65
N ARG A 216 -8.75 -0.74 12.78
CA ARG A 216 -8.27 -1.55 13.89
C ARG A 216 -9.39 -2.39 14.51
N GLN A 217 -10.59 -1.84 14.67
CA GLN A 217 -11.74 -2.62 15.14
C GLN A 217 -12.09 -3.77 14.18
N VAL A 218 -12.05 -3.53 12.86
CA VAL A 218 -12.23 -4.60 11.85
C VAL A 218 -11.13 -5.65 11.97
N TYR A 219 -9.88 -5.24 12.15
CA TYR A 219 -8.76 -6.15 12.40
C TYR A 219 -8.94 -7.00 13.66
N ASP A 220 -9.37 -6.41 14.77
CA ASP A 220 -9.58 -7.12 16.03
C ASP A 220 -10.78 -8.09 15.92
N TRP A 221 -11.87 -7.71 15.27
CA TRP A 221 -13.00 -8.60 14.94
C TRP A 221 -12.53 -9.82 14.14
N ARG A 222 -11.71 -9.62 13.09
CA ARG A 222 -11.13 -10.70 12.29
C ARG A 222 -10.33 -11.70 13.13
N ARG A 223 -9.51 -11.20 14.06
CA ARG A 223 -8.69 -12.06 14.93
C ARG A 223 -9.50 -12.84 15.96
N GLN A 224 -10.60 -12.25 16.45
CA GLN A 224 -11.51 -12.93 17.36
C GLN A 224 -12.31 -14.03 16.65
N GLY A 225 -12.77 -13.77 15.42
CA GLY A 225 -13.61 -14.69 14.65
C GLY A 225 -12.86 -15.82 13.94
N TYR A 226 -11.60 -15.61 13.54
CA TYR A 226 -10.92 -16.51 12.60
C TYR A 226 -9.51 -16.91 13.07
N LYS A 227 -9.30 -18.21 13.34
CA LYS A 227 -7.99 -18.72 13.81
C LYS A 227 -6.86 -18.56 12.79
N SER A 228 -7.18 -18.60 11.49
CA SER A 228 -6.22 -18.27 10.44
C SER A 228 -5.65 -16.86 10.60
N GLN A 229 -6.45 -15.90 11.08
CA GLN A 229 -6.00 -14.53 11.31
C GLN A 229 -5.10 -14.41 12.54
N VAL A 230 -5.32 -15.24 13.56
CA VAL A 230 -4.40 -15.31 14.71
C VAL A 230 -3.02 -15.78 14.26
N ALA A 231 -2.96 -16.83 13.43
CA ALA A 231 -1.71 -17.37 12.91
C ALA A 231 -1.01 -16.39 11.96
N ILE A 232 -1.73 -15.81 10.99
CA ILE A 232 -1.15 -14.87 10.04
C ILE A 232 -0.66 -13.60 10.75
N ALA A 233 -1.43 -13.06 11.71
CA ALA A 233 -1.03 -11.86 12.47
C ALA A 233 0.24 -12.03 13.30
N ALA A 234 0.65 -13.27 13.62
CA ALA A 234 1.92 -13.52 14.31
C ALA A 234 3.14 -13.27 13.40
N LEU A 235 2.96 -13.41 12.09
CA LEU A 235 3.98 -13.23 11.06
C LEU A 235 3.87 -11.88 10.34
N ASP A 236 2.64 -11.48 10.02
CA ASP A 236 2.34 -10.26 9.28
C ASP A 236 2.14 -9.07 10.22
N LYS A 237 3.19 -8.70 10.96
CA LYS A 237 3.05 -7.73 12.04
C LYS A 237 2.72 -6.36 11.48
N TYR A 238 2.02 -5.57 12.30
CA TYR A 238 1.59 -4.19 12.02
C TYR A 238 0.58 -4.03 10.88
N ASN A 239 0.27 -5.04 10.07
CA ASN A 239 -0.73 -4.91 9.02
C ASN A 239 -2.15 -4.87 9.61
N LEU A 240 -2.91 -3.81 9.31
CA LEU A 240 -4.32 -3.67 9.69
C LEU A 240 -5.30 -3.87 8.53
N TRP A 241 -4.82 -3.90 7.29
CA TRP A 241 -5.67 -4.05 6.12
C TRP A 241 -6.19 -5.48 5.94
N GLU A 242 -7.20 -5.66 5.10
CA GLU A 242 -7.68 -6.98 4.66
C GLU A 242 -6.57 -7.77 3.96
N GLY A 243 -5.81 -7.07 3.14
CA GLY A 243 -4.90 -7.71 2.22
C GLY A 243 -4.03 -6.75 1.47
N ARG A 244 -3.16 -7.36 0.65
CA ARG A 244 -2.42 -6.66 -0.38
C ARG A 244 -2.66 -7.27 -1.75
N GLU A 245 -2.78 -6.44 -2.78
CA GLU A 245 -2.62 -6.89 -4.17
C GLU A 245 -1.24 -6.43 -4.64
N ILE A 246 -0.50 -7.33 -5.29
CA ILE A 246 0.79 -7.01 -5.90
C ILE A 246 0.64 -7.06 -7.41
N MET A 247 1.03 -5.97 -8.05
CA MET A 247 0.89 -5.75 -9.47
C MET A 247 2.27 -5.67 -10.10
N PHE A 248 2.51 -6.54 -11.07
CA PHE A 248 3.75 -6.59 -11.83
C PHE A 248 3.50 -6.06 -13.24
N ASN A 249 4.18 -4.96 -13.58
CA ASN A 249 4.21 -4.38 -14.91
C ASN A 249 2.81 -4.06 -15.47
N ARG A 250 1.94 -3.50 -14.60
CA ARG A 250 0.56 -3.11 -14.92
C ARG A 250 0.38 -1.60 -15.02
N TRP A 251 -0.15 -1.09 -16.13
CA TRP A 251 -0.75 0.26 -16.21
C TRP A 251 -2.27 0.15 -15.96
N SER A 252 -3.00 1.25 -15.93
CA SER A 252 -4.46 1.17 -15.75
C SER A 252 -5.21 2.21 -16.57
N LYS A 253 -6.37 1.82 -17.08
CA LYS A 253 -7.38 2.75 -17.59
C LYS A 253 -8.04 3.47 -16.40
N PRO A 254 -8.76 4.59 -16.62
CA PRO A 254 -9.50 5.25 -15.55
C PRO A 254 -10.51 4.33 -14.88
N HIS A 255 -10.49 4.29 -13.56
CA HIS A 255 -11.39 3.47 -12.74
C HIS A 255 -11.53 4.00 -11.31
N TRP A 256 -12.46 3.40 -10.57
CA TRP A 256 -12.59 3.49 -9.12
C TRP A 256 -12.41 2.09 -8.53
N ASP A 257 -11.95 2.03 -7.28
CA ASP A 257 -11.85 0.78 -6.54
C ASP A 257 -13.22 0.37 -5.99
N GLN A 258 -14.01 -0.28 -6.83
CA GLN A 258 -15.45 -0.42 -6.58
C GLN A 258 -15.84 -1.31 -5.38
N ASN A 259 -14.89 -2.07 -4.85
CA ASN A 259 -15.14 -2.96 -3.72
C ASN A 259 -14.73 -2.34 -2.39
N ASP A 260 -14.02 -1.22 -2.41
CA ASP A 260 -13.61 -0.49 -1.21
C ASP A 260 -14.79 0.35 -0.70
N PRO A 261 -14.95 0.52 0.62
CA PRO A 261 -16.01 1.36 1.15
C PRO A 261 -15.73 2.84 0.87
N HIS A 262 -16.78 3.64 0.81
CA HIS A 262 -16.62 5.09 0.72
C HIS A 262 -15.78 5.61 1.90
N TYR A 263 -15.02 6.66 1.65
CA TYR A 263 -14.11 7.29 2.60
C TYR A 263 -12.98 6.39 3.12
N SER A 264 -12.73 5.21 2.56
CA SER A 264 -11.57 4.41 2.96
C SER A 264 -10.30 4.81 2.26
N TRP A 265 -9.18 4.38 2.85
CA TRP A 265 -7.85 4.61 2.32
C TRP A 265 -7.26 3.33 1.71
N ALA A 266 -6.83 3.43 0.46
CA ALA A 266 -5.84 2.55 -0.10
C ALA A 266 -4.43 3.14 0.14
N CYS A 267 -3.44 2.29 0.40
CA CYS A 267 -2.04 2.69 0.46
C CYS A 267 -1.26 1.91 -0.59
N ILE A 268 -0.48 2.58 -1.44
CA ILE A 268 0.30 1.95 -2.50
C ILE A 268 1.77 2.24 -2.29
N VAL A 269 2.60 1.20 -2.40
CA VAL A 269 4.05 1.27 -2.34
C VAL A 269 4.65 0.83 -3.67
N TYR A 270 5.60 1.60 -4.19
CA TYR A 270 6.19 1.39 -5.53
C TYR A 270 7.58 0.75 -5.46
N PHE A 271 7.85 -0.22 -6.33
CA PHE A 271 9.07 -1.02 -6.42
C PHE A 271 9.51 -1.22 -7.89
N GLY A 272 10.67 -1.84 -8.10
CA GLY A 272 11.27 -2.09 -9.42
C GLY A 272 12.30 -1.03 -9.81
N ASP A 273 12.64 -0.94 -11.10
CA ASP A 273 13.70 -0.08 -11.64
C ASP A 273 13.20 0.95 -12.68
N PHE A 274 11.88 1.12 -12.79
CA PHE A 274 11.28 2.17 -13.62
C PHE A 274 11.71 3.59 -13.19
N GLN A 275 11.85 4.48 -14.18
CA GLN A 275 12.31 5.85 -13.92
C GLN A 275 11.23 6.69 -13.21
N GLU A 276 10.01 6.71 -13.77
CA GLU A 276 8.90 7.50 -13.24
C GLU A 276 7.57 7.01 -13.84
N ALA A 277 6.52 6.92 -13.04
CA ALA A 277 5.16 6.64 -13.49
C ALA A 277 4.23 7.79 -13.13
N ARG A 278 3.23 8.05 -13.97
CA ARG A 278 2.28 9.15 -13.77
C ARG A 278 0.91 8.59 -13.39
N MET A 279 0.54 8.81 -12.13
CA MET A 279 -0.81 8.53 -11.66
C MET A 279 -1.67 9.79 -11.80
N LYS A 280 -2.81 9.67 -12.47
CA LYS A 280 -3.67 10.80 -12.78
C LYS A 280 -5.01 10.65 -12.09
N PHE A 281 -5.47 11.73 -11.49
CA PHE A 281 -6.78 11.89 -10.88
C PHE A 281 -7.57 12.92 -11.69
N ARG A 282 -8.17 12.47 -12.80
CA ARG A 282 -8.75 13.36 -13.82
C ARG A 282 -9.80 14.31 -13.26
N GLN A 283 -10.68 13.79 -12.41
CA GLN A 283 -11.79 14.55 -11.81
C GLN A 283 -11.30 15.77 -11.00
N ILE A 284 -10.14 15.66 -10.35
CA ILE A 284 -9.55 16.71 -9.52
C ILE A 284 -8.32 17.35 -10.17
N ASN A 285 -8.14 17.17 -11.48
CA ASN A 285 -7.05 17.72 -12.28
C ASN A 285 -5.66 17.60 -11.60
N THR A 286 -5.40 16.44 -10.99
CA THR A 286 -4.18 16.20 -10.21
C THR A 286 -3.36 15.07 -10.83
N GLU A 287 -2.04 15.24 -10.91
CA GLU A 287 -1.08 14.21 -11.30
C GLU A 287 -0.05 13.99 -10.19
N VAL A 288 0.34 12.73 -9.97
CA VAL A 288 1.45 12.35 -9.09
C VAL A 288 2.51 11.64 -9.91
N ARG A 289 3.75 12.11 -9.79
CA ARG A 289 4.92 11.47 -10.39
C ARG A 289 5.55 10.54 -9.35
N LEU A 290 5.41 9.25 -9.61
CA LEU A 290 5.77 8.19 -8.69
C LEU A 290 7.08 7.56 -9.11
N ARG A 291 7.94 7.30 -8.13
CA ARG A 291 9.24 6.63 -8.31
C ARG A 291 9.31 5.42 -7.40
N ARG A 292 10.33 4.59 -7.63
CA ARG A 292 10.64 3.48 -6.72
C ARG A 292 10.82 3.99 -5.29
N GLY A 293 10.18 3.33 -4.33
CA GLY A 293 10.22 3.68 -2.91
C GLY A 293 9.15 4.68 -2.47
N ASP A 294 8.44 5.30 -3.41
CA ASP A 294 7.35 6.21 -3.06
C ASP A 294 6.18 5.44 -2.44
N VAL A 295 5.53 6.13 -1.49
CA VAL A 295 4.28 5.67 -0.87
C VAL A 295 3.20 6.71 -1.13
N ILE A 296 2.01 6.23 -1.51
CA ILE A 296 0.85 7.08 -1.78
C ILE A 296 -0.37 6.55 -1.03
N TYR A 297 -1.09 7.44 -0.35
CA TYR A 297 -2.40 7.15 0.24
C TYR A 297 -3.45 7.85 -0.60
N MET A 298 -4.54 7.16 -0.90
CA MET A 298 -5.63 7.73 -1.70
C MET A 298 -6.97 7.12 -1.35
N ARG A 299 -8.03 7.89 -1.59
CA ARG A 299 -9.42 7.40 -1.54
C ARG A 299 -9.82 6.80 -2.89
N GLY A 300 -9.34 5.59 -3.18
CA GLY A 300 -9.51 4.96 -4.50
C GLY A 300 -10.95 4.64 -4.91
N ARG A 301 -11.83 4.40 -3.92
CA ARG A 301 -13.28 4.31 -4.14
C ARG A 301 -13.87 5.64 -4.62
N ASP A 302 -13.39 6.77 -4.11
CA ASP A 302 -14.03 8.08 -4.29
C ASP A 302 -13.36 8.95 -5.36
N LEU A 303 -12.13 8.62 -5.76
CA LEU A 303 -11.35 9.39 -6.73
C LEU A 303 -11.13 8.59 -8.01
N LEU A 304 -11.57 9.13 -9.15
CA LEU A 304 -11.33 8.53 -10.46
C LEU A 304 -9.83 8.60 -10.78
N HIS A 305 -9.21 7.44 -10.96
CA HIS A 305 -7.76 7.37 -11.12
C HIS A 305 -7.29 6.40 -12.20
N GLU A 306 -6.10 6.67 -12.73
CA GLU A 306 -5.40 5.83 -13.71
C GLU A 306 -3.88 5.97 -13.56
N VAL A 307 -3.14 5.05 -14.16
CA VAL A 307 -1.70 5.14 -14.32
C VAL A 307 -1.36 4.92 -15.79
N ALA A 308 -0.70 5.90 -16.40
CA ALA A 308 -0.26 5.81 -17.78
C ALA A 308 0.93 4.83 -17.95
N ASP A 309 1.23 4.48 -19.20
CA ASP A 309 2.49 3.81 -19.53
C ASP A 309 3.70 4.68 -19.09
N TRP A 310 4.69 4.05 -18.46
CA TRP A 310 5.88 4.68 -17.87
C TRP A 310 7.17 4.55 -18.71
N GLY A 311 7.11 4.06 -19.95
CA GLY A 311 8.30 3.87 -20.79
C GLY A 311 9.12 2.64 -20.43
N ASP A 312 10.37 2.78 -20.02
CA ASP A 312 11.25 1.64 -19.73
C ASP A 312 11.29 1.27 -18.23
N GLY A 313 11.77 0.06 -17.96
CA GLY A 313 11.93 -0.49 -16.62
C GLY A 313 10.73 -1.26 -16.07
N GLN A 314 11.01 -2.12 -15.11
CA GLN A 314 10.04 -2.88 -14.34
C GLN A 314 9.38 -1.99 -13.29
N ARG A 315 8.05 -1.93 -13.33
CA ARG A 315 7.24 -1.27 -12.31
C ARG A 315 6.44 -2.32 -11.56
N HIS A 316 6.72 -2.42 -10.27
CA HIS A 316 5.96 -3.26 -9.36
C HIS A 316 5.31 -2.36 -8.31
N PHE A 317 4.13 -2.71 -7.85
CA PHE A 317 3.54 -2.00 -6.73
C PHE A 317 2.67 -2.92 -5.88
N MET A 318 2.61 -2.61 -4.61
CA MET A 318 1.78 -3.31 -3.63
C MET A 318 0.73 -2.35 -3.11
N VAL A 319 -0.54 -2.72 -3.24
CA VAL A 319 -1.69 -1.96 -2.75
C VAL A 319 -2.23 -2.62 -1.50
N TYR A 320 -2.28 -1.90 -0.39
CA TYR A 320 -3.01 -2.23 0.82
C TYR A 320 -4.45 -1.74 0.67
N PHE A 321 -5.42 -2.63 0.91
CA PHE A 321 -6.84 -2.35 0.73
C PHE A 321 -7.69 -3.13 1.76
N THR A 322 -8.93 -2.69 1.94
CA THR A 322 -9.95 -3.40 2.73
C THR A 322 -11.29 -3.23 2.04
N HIS A 323 -11.93 -4.33 1.65
CA HIS A 323 -13.20 -4.29 0.93
C HIS A 323 -14.38 -4.06 1.86
N GLU A 324 -15.39 -3.35 1.37
CA GLU A 324 -16.63 -2.98 2.07
C GLU A 324 -17.32 -4.19 2.73
N ALA A 325 -17.36 -5.35 2.06
CA ALA A 325 -17.98 -6.55 2.59
C ALA A 325 -17.39 -7.01 3.94
N LEU A 326 -16.10 -6.74 4.17
CA LEU A 326 -15.43 -7.08 5.43
C LEU A 326 -15.85 -6.12 6.56
N TRP A 327 -16.05 -4.85 6.25
CA TRP A 327 -16.56 -3.84 7.17
C TRP A 327 -18.00 -4.16 7.57
N GLU A 328 -18.85 -4.50 6.59
CA GLU A 328 -20.24 -4.94 6.79
C GLU A 328 -20.30 -6.18 7.68
N SER A 329 -19.46 -7.18 7.42
CA SER A 329 -19.39 -8.42 8.22
C SER A 329 -18.98 -8.15 9.67
N ALA A 330 -18.18 -7.12 9.91
CA ALA A 330 -17.76 -6.71 11.24
C ALA A 330 -18.80 -5.79 11.94
N GLY A 331 -19.81 -5.29 11.21
CA GLY A 331 -20.77 -4.31 11.71
C GLY A 331 -20.14 -2.94 12.01
N ILE A 332 -19.07 -2.57 11.29
CA ILE A 332 -18.29 -1.34 11.52
C ILE A 332 -18.38 -0.45 10.27
N GLY A 333 -18.73 0.83 10.44
CA GLY A 333 -18.69 1.80 9.35
C GLY A 333 -17.26 2.26 9.02
N SER A 334 -16.99 2.56 7.75
CA SER A 334 -15.68 3.11 7.28
C SER A 334 -15.49 4.60 7.62
N THR A 335 -16.58 5.28 7.97
CA THR A 335 -16.62 6.64 8.51
C THR A 335 -17.08 6.60 9.96
N GLY A 336 -16.51 7.45 10.82
CA GLY A 336 -17.05 7.62 12.17
C GLY A 336 -18.54 7.90 12.10
N SER A 337 -19.33 7.19 12.90
CA SER A 337 -20.78 7.27 12.93
C SER A 337 -21.22 8.71 13.21
N THR A 338 -21.54 9.43 12.13
CA THR A 338 -22.38 10.62 12.11
C THR A 338 -23.34 10.49 10.93
N TRP A 339 -24.06 9.37 10.90
CA TRP A 339 -25.35 9.30 10.24
C TRP A 339 -26.34 9.06 11.38
N MET A 340 -27.13 10.10 11.67
CA MET A 340 -28.33 10.01 12.52
C MET A 340 -29.35 9.09 11.86
#